data_AF-A0A835BLC8-F1
#
_entry.id   AF-A0A835BLC8-F1
#
_cell.length_a   1.000
_cell.length_b   1.000
_cell.length_c   1.000
_cell.angle_alpha   90.00
_cell.angle_beta   90.00
_cell.angle_gamma   90.00
#
_symmetry.space_group_name_H-M   'P 1'
#
loop_
_entity.id
_entity.type
_entity.pdbx_description
1 polymer ?
#
loop_
_entity_poly.entity_id
_entity_poly.type
_entity_poly.pdbx_seq_one_letter_code
_entity_poly.pdbx_strand_id
1 'polypeptide(L)'
;MANASLQSFLLPQHHSFVSTGSSHDSSPPALFKPSTNNSGNISFRLYSNTSPSVTTTSTANSSAPTPVTPSAPADSPPTPSIDLLSSQLAARDYRQADETTRALLIELAGESARRRGYVFFSEVQFISTEDLRTIDKLWKEHSNGKFGYSVQRRLWEKSRRDFTRFFIKIGWMKKLDTEIEQYNYRAFPDEFMWEMKDDTPEGHLPLTNALRGTQLLGNILTHPAFEEESQEDQATAESAIAAAATAQSKDDNKGRERPKFMRDFKPDYSF
;
A
#
# COMPACT_ATOMS: atom_id res chain seq x y z
N MET A 1 13.89 37.78 -20.28
CA MET A 1 14.66 37.19 -21.39
C MET A 1 15.79 36.37 -20.79
N ALA A 2 15.98 35.13 -21.29
CA ALA A 2 17.12 34.22 -21.14
C ALA A 2 17.50 33.75 -19.71
N ASN A 3 17.32 32.47 -19.35
CA ASN A 3 18.05 31.24 -19.74
C ASN A 3 19.43 31.07 -19.09
N ALA A 4 19.58 29.93 -18.40
CA ALA A 4 20.74 29.01 -18.34
C ALA A 4 20.94 28.50 -16.90
N SER A 5 20.54 27.27 -16.59
CA SER A 5 21.33 26.02 -16.78
C SER A 5 22.27 25.76 -15.60
N LEU A 6 21.88 24.85 -14.70
CA LEU A 6 22.81 24.19 -13.79
C LEU A 6 22.87 22.70 -14.09
N GLN A 7 24.09 22.31 -14.42
CA GLN A 7 24.50 21.04 -14.98
C GLN A 7 24.52 19.93 -13.93
N SER A 8 24.16 18.75 -14.42
CA SER A 8 24.39 17.42 -13.87
C SER A 8 25.87 17.17 -13.56
N PHE A 9 26.17 16.72 -12.33
CA PHE A 9 27.43 16.03 -12.03
C PHE A 9 27.21 14.51 -12.03
N LEU A 10 27.60 13.89 -13.15
CA LEU A 10 27.97 12.48 -13.23
C LEU A 10 29.43 12.34 -12.78
N LEU A 11 29.73 11.33 -11.97
CA LEU A 11 31.10 10.86 -11.74
C LEU A 11 31.21 9.38 -12.18
N PRO A 12 32.20 9.01 -13.03
CA PRO A 12 32.43 7.64 -13.48
C PRO A 12 33.63 6.99 -12.78
N GLN A 13 33.55 5.71 -12.43
CA GLN A 13 34.73 4.83 -12.22
C GLN A 13 34.36 3.38 -12.58
N HIS A 14 34.81 2.88 -13.74
CA HIS A 14 36.09 2.23 -14.06
C HIS A 14 36.03 0.69 -13.92
N HIS A 15 35.98 0.03 -15.08
CA HIS A 15 36.23 -1.40 -15.27
C HIS A 15 37.70 -1.74 -15.02
N SER A 16 37.96 -2.94 -14.49
CA SER A 16 39.26 -3.61 -14.59
C SER A 16 39.03 -5.11 -14.74
N PHE A 17 39.37 -5.64 -15.90
CA PHE A 17 39.54 -7.07 -16.19
C PHE A 17 40.97 -7.49 -15.80
N VAL A 18 41.12 -8.65 -15.16
CA VAL A 18 42.33 -9.49 -15.27
C VAL A 18 41.90 -10.94 -15.40
N SER A 19 42.52 -11.64 -16.34
CA SER A 19 42.28 -13.02 -16.77
C SER A 19 43.51 -13.87 -16.47
N THR A 20 43.32 -15.07 -15.92
CA THR A 20 44.17 -16.29 -15.94
C THR A 20 43.35 -17.38 -15.22
N GLY A 21 43.22 -18.66 -15.58
CA GLY A 21 43.87 -19.56 -16.51
C GLY A 21 43.59 -21.02 -16.05
N SER A 22 43.07 -21.85 -16.96
CA SER A 22 43.28 -23.31 -17.12
C SER A 22 43.10 -24.35 -15.97
N SER A 23 42.31 -25.39 -16.34
CA SER A 23 42.55 -26.86 -16.22
C SER A 23 42.15 -27.70 -14.98
N HIS A 24 41.28 -28.67 -15.29
CA HIS A 24 41.25 -30.11 -14.93
C HIS A 24 41.02 -30.59 -13.47
N ASP A 25 39.95 -31.38 -13.29
CA ASP A 25 39.97 -32.82 -12.95
C ASP A 25 39.03 -33.29 -11.82
N SER A 26 38.17 -34.27 -12.16
CA SER A 26 37.74 -35.47 -11.43
C SER A 26 37.25 -35.44 -9.95
N SER A 27 35.94 -35.70 -9.78
CA SER A 27 35.27 -36.73 -8.93
C SER A 27 35.46 -36.82 -7.37
N PRO A 28 34.50 -37.48 -6.64
CA PRO A 28 34.09 -37.23 -5.23
C PRO A 28 34.65 -38.30 -4.24
N PRO A 29 34.08 -38.69 -3.06
CA PRO A 29 32.96 -38.23 -2.19
C PRO A 29 33.28 -38.24 -0.65
N ALA A 30 32.28 -37.95 0.22
CA ALA A 30 31.97 -38.61 1.54
C ALA A 30 31.12 -37.65 2.42
N LEU A 31 29.82 -37.86 2.65
CA LEU A 31 29.19 -38.76 3.65
C LEU A 31 29.72 -38.54 5.08
N PHE A 32 28.96 -37.84 5.94
CA PHE A 32 28.70 -38.20 7.35
C PHE A 32 27.52 -37.36 7.90
N LYS A 33 26.43 -38.05 8.29
CA LYS A 33 25.46 -37.58 9.30
C LYS A 33 26.09 -37.76 10.69
N PRO A 34 25.60 -37.05 11.72
CA PRO A 34 24.80 -37.77 12.69
C PRO A 34 23.58 -37.00 13.23
N SER A 35 22.80 -37.76 13.98
CA SER A 35 21.44 -37.54 14.45
C SER A 35 21.42 -37.23 15.96
N THR A 36 20.31 -36.61 16.40
CA THR A 36 19.61 -36.77 17.69
C THR A 36 20.18 -36.20 19.01
N ASN A 37 19.38 -35.26 19.54
CA ASN A 37 18.67 -35.29 20.83
C ASN A 37 19.31 -34.64 22.09
N ASN A 38 18.45 -33.84 22.73
CA ASN A 38 18.16 -33.78 24.17
C ASN A 38 18.60 -32.52 24.95
N SER A 39 17.56 -31.81 25.42
CA SER A 39 17.38 -31.16 26.73
C SER A 39 18.61 -30.58 27.45
N GLY A 40 18.63 -29.26 27.59
CA GLY A 40 19.47 -28.55 28.54
C GLY A 40 18.90 -27.16 28.82
N ASN A 41 18.30 -26.99 30.00
CA ASN A 41 17.96 -25.70 30.59
C ASN A 41 19.23 -24.84 30.70
N ILE A 42 19.21 -23.61 30.17
CA ILE A 42 20.28 -22.63 30.43
C ILE A 42 19.63 -21.34 30.93
N SER A 43 19.74 -21.15 32.25
CA SER A 43 19.45 -19.90 32.94
C SER A 43 20.51 -18.85 32.60
N PHE A 44 20.10 -17.66 32.17
CA PHE A 44 21.00 -16.51 32.08
C PHE A 44 20.72 -15.58 33.26
N ARG A 45 21.73 -15.45 34.14
CA ARG A 45 21.72 -14.57 35.30
C ARG A 45 21.79 -13.11 34.85
N LEU A 46 20.88 -12.30 35.40
CA LEU A 46 20.94 -10.83 35.43
C LEU A 46 22.15 -10.40 36.27
N TYR A 47 23.05 -9.62 35.66
CA TYR A 47 24.09 -8.89 36.39
C TYR A 47 23.54 -7.51 36.77
N SER A 48 23.28 -7.34 38.06
CA SER A 48 23.06 -6.04 38.69
C SER A 48 24.43 -5.38 38.91
N ASN A 49 24.67 -4.22 38.28
CA ASN A 49 25.83 -3.40 38.61
C ASN A 49 25.39 -2.25 39.52
N THR A 50 25.93 -2.23 40.73
CA THR A 50 25.69 -1.24 41.77
C THR A 50 26.88 -0.31 41.94
N SER A 51 26.56 0.97 42.22
CA SER A 51 27.34 1.98 42.96
C SER A 51 28.16 3.01 42.15
N PRO A 52 28.46 4.20 42.71
CA PRO A 52 27.89 4.87 43.90
C PRO A 52 27.38 6.30 43.67
N SER A 53 26.65 6.77 44.69
CA SER A 53 26.09 8.11 44.89
C SER A 53 27.18 9.17 45.20
N VAL A 54 26.95 10.42 44.76
CA VAL A 54 27.59 11.62 45.30
C VAL A 54 26.50 12.60 45.72
N THR A 55 26.47 12.87 47.03
CA THR A 55 25.64 13.87 47.69
C THR A 55 26.34 15.23 47.63
N THR A 56 25.66 16.27 47.16
CA THR A 56 25.92 17.64 47.62
C THR A 56 24.59 18.35 47.88
N THR A 57 24.51 18.89 49.09
CA THR A 57 23.41 19.65 49.70
C THR A 57 23.55 21.14 49.43
N SER A 58 22.45 21.85 49.15
CA SER A 58 22.16 23.21 49.67
C SER A 58 20.76 23.64 49.16
N THR A 59 19.76 23.66 50.03
CA THR A 59 19.23 24.79 50.82
C THR A 59 18.05 25.48 50.11
N ALA A 60 16.92 25.45 50.81
CA ALA A 60 15.60 25.91 50.38
C ALA A 60 15.51 27.42 50.17
N ASN A 61 14.61 27.83 49.28
CA ASN A 61 13.72 28.97 49.55
C ASN A 61 12.41 28.84 48.76
N SER A 62 11.31 28.88 49.51
CA SER A 62 9.93 28.84 49.05
C SER A 62 9.51 30.11 48.31
N SER A 63 8.77 29.96 47.20
CA SER A 63 7.66 30.81 46.78
C SER A 63 6.95 30.16 45.59
N ALA A 64 5.64 29.98 45.69
CA ALA A 64 4.72 29.63 44.59
C ALA A 64 3.68 30.76 44.47
N PRO A 65 2.83 30.84 43.42
CA PRO A 65 2.94 30.37 42.05
C PRO A 65 2.68 31.51 41.02
N THR A 66 3.03 31.30 39.75
CA THR A 66 2.35 31.96 38.62
C THR A 66 2.08 30.92 37.54
N PRO A 67 0.85 30.82 37.00
CA PRO A 67 0.55 29.91 35.91
C PRO A 67 1.03 30.55 34.61
N VAL A 68 2.25 30.22 34.19
CA VAL A 68 2.63 30.45 32.79
C VAL A 68 2.23 29.21 32.02
N THR A 69 1.08 29.33 31.36
CA THR A 69 0.68 28.50 30.23
C THR A 69 1.88 28.26 29.32
N PRO A 70 2.35 27.02 29.11
CA PRO A 70 3.21 26.74 27.99
C PRO A 70 2.31 26.79 26.76
N SER A 71 2.34 27.91 26.05
CA SER A 71 1.88 27.98 24.67
C SER A 71 2.79 27.02 23.89
N ALA A 72 2.29 25.83 23.61
CA ALA A 72 2.98 24.85 22.79
C ALA A 72 3.15 25.44 21.38
N PRO A 73 4.35 25.41 20.79
CA PRO A 73 4.51 25.72 19.38
C PRO A 73 3.75 24.65 18.58
N ALA A 74 2.74 25.09 17.85
CA ALA A 74 2.06 24.30 16.83
C ALA A 74 3.01 24.11 15.64
N ASP A 75 3.91 23.15 15.73
CA ASP A 75 4.80 22.78 14.62
C ASP A 75 5.11 21.27 14.59
N SER A 76 4.21 20.46 15.14
CA SER A 76 4.16 19.04 14.83
C SER A 76 3.26 18.87 13.59
N PRO A 77 3.68 18.12 12.55
CA PRO A 77 2.78 17.76 11.46
C PRO A 77 1.52 17.11 12.05
N PRO A 78 0.33 17.40 11.51
CA PRO A 78 -0.91 16.86 12.04
C PRO A 78 -0.80 15.34 12.12
N THR A 79 -1.01 14.80 13.33
CA THR A 79 -1.05 13.36 13.54
C THR A 79 -2.13 12.76 12.64
N PRO A 80 -1.81 11.70 11.87
CA PRO A 80 -2.78 11.12 10.97
C PRO A 80 -3.94 10.55 11.80
N SER A 81 -5.14 11.07 11.58
CA SER A 81 -6.34 10.64 12.31
C SER A 81 -7.49 10.39 11.34
N ILE A 82 -8.43 9.55 11.76
CA ILE A 82 -9.65 9.26 10.99
C ILE A 82 -10.48 10.54 10.79
N ASP A 83 -10.51 11.42 11.79
CA ASP A 83 -11.21 12.71 11.71
C ASP A 83 -10.58 13.66 10.68
N LEU A 84 -9.25 13.67 10.60
CA LEU A 84 -8.51 14.44 9.59
C LEU A 84 -8.83 13.91 8.19
N LEU A 85 -8.80 12.59 8.01
CA LEU A 85 -9.15 11.94 6.74
C LEU A 85 -10.58 12.31 6.33
N SER A 86 -11.54 12.20 7.24
CA SER A 86 -12.95 12.58 7.01
C SER A 86 -13.08 14.03 6.57
N SER A 87 -12.39 14.95 7.25
CA SER A 87 -12.41 16.39 6.93
C SER A 87 -11.83 16.68 5.54
N GLN A 88 -10.72 16.04 5.17
CA GLN A 88 -10.08 16.20 3.85
C GLN A 88 -10.95 15.63 2.74
N LEU A 89 -11.56 14.47 2.95
CA LEU A 89 -12.48 13.86 2.00
C LEU A 89 -13.76 14.69 1.82
N ALA A 90 -14.31 15.25 2.91
CA ALA A 90 -15.44 16.18 2.86
C ALA A 90 -15.11 17.45 2.06
N ALA A 91 -13.88 17.96 2.20
CA ALA A 91 -13.37 19.08 1.42
C ALA A 91 -13.01 18.73 -0.04
N ARG A 92 -13.19 17.46 -0.46
CA ARG A 92 -12.81 16.94 -1.78
C ARG A 92 -11.31 17.06 -2.08
N ASP A 93 -10.48 17.16 -1.05
CA ASP A 93 -9.03 17.17 -1.17
C ASP A 93 -8.50 15.73 -1.16
N TYR A 94 -8.74 15.02 -2.25
CA TYR A 94 -8.41 13.61 -2.37
C TYR A 94 -6.89 13.35 -2.34
N ARG A 95 -6.08 14.35 -2.72
CA ARG A 95 -4.62 14.24 -2.67
C ARG A 95 -4.14 14.20 -1.23
N GLN A 96 -4.57 15.16 -0.40
CA GLN A 96 -4.20 15.13 1.02
C GLN A 96 -4.85 13.95 1.75
N ALA A 97 -6.07 13.57 1.39
CA ALA A 97 -6.73 12.39 1.94
C ALA A 97 -5.95 11.09 1.65
N ASP A 98 -5.34 10.96 0.47
CA ASP A 98 -4.47 9.82 0.12
C ASP A 98 -3.20 9.79 0.97
N GLU A 99 -2.56 10.94 1.17
CA GLU A 99 -1.38 11.07 2.03
C GLU A 99 -1.71 10.71 3.49
N THR A 100 -2.82 11.21 4.02
CA THR A 100 -3.32 10.88 5.36
C THR A 100 -3.68 9.40 5.46
N THR A 101 -4.31 8.81 4.44
CA THR A 101 -4.63 7.37 4.40
C THR A 101 -3.36 6.53 4.48
N ARG A 102 -2.31 6.89 3.72
CA ARG A 102 -1.01 6.21 3.78
C ARG A 102 -0.38 6.32 5.18
N ALA A 103 -0.44 7.51 5.78
CA ALA A 103 0.10 7.76 7.11
C ALA A 103 -0.66 6.96 8.19
N LEU A 104 -2.00 6.88 8.09
CA LEU A 104 -2.84 6.05 8.94
C LEU A 104 -2.48 4.57 8.83
N LEU A 105 -2.31 4.04 7.61
CA LEU A 105 -1.90 2.64 7.43
C LEU A 105 -0.55 2.35 8.09
N ILE A 106 0.40 3.29 8.04
CA ILE A 106 1.71 3.17 8.69
C ILE A 106 1.55 3.15 10.22
N GLU A 107 0.70 4.01 10.77
CA GLU A 107 0.43 4.06 12.21
C GLU A 107 -0.26 2.78 12.71
N LEU A 108 -1.28 2.32 11.98
CA LEU A 108 -2.06 1.14 12.34
C LEU A 108 -1.28 -0.18 12.17
N ALA A 109 -0.33 -0.23 11.23
CA ALA A 109 0.58 -1.37 11.08
C ALA A 109 1.56 -1.52 12.26
N GLY A 110 1.70 -0.49 13.09
CA GLY A 110 2.44 -0.52 14.34
C GLY A 110 3.80 0.18 14.30
N GLU A 111 4.48 0.12 15.44
CA GLU A 111 5.68 0.93 15.71
C GLU A 111 6.84 0.69 14.74
N SER A 112 7.01 -0.55 14.25
CA SER A 112 8.04 -0.89 13.27
C SER A 112 7.81 -0.21 11.92
N ALA A 113 6.55 -0.11 11.47
CA ALA A 113 6.18 0.58 10.24
C ALA A 113 6.37 2.09 10.40
N ARG A 114 5.95 2.65 11.55
CA ARG A 114 6.11 4.08 11.88
C ARG A 114 7.57 4.54 11.81
N ARG A 115 8.51 3.81 12.43
CA ARG A 115 9.94 4.18 12.38
C ARG A 115 10.53 4.16 10.99
N ARG A 116 10.00 3.31 10.11
CA ARG A 116 10.52 3.09 8.76
C ARG A 116 9.82 3.95 7.71
N GLY A 117 8.62 4.45 8.00
CA GLY A 117 7.81 5.27 7.09
C GLY A 117 7.11 4.47 5.98
N TYR A 118 7.03 3.14 6.09
CA TYR A 118 6.24 2.32 5.16
C TYR A 118 5.86 0.96 5.76
N VAL A 119 4.74 0.43 5.27
CA VAL A 119 4.15 -0.86 5.68
C VAL A 119 4.68 -2.00 4.82
N PHE A 120 5.09 -3.10 5.45
CA PHE A 120 5.32 -4.38 4.76
C PHE A 120 4.02 -5.17 4.65
N PHE A 121 3.92 -6.00 3.61
CA PHE A 121 2.73 -6.83 3.38
C PHE A 121 2.38 -7.74 4.58
N SER A 122 3.40 -8.23 5.32
CA SER A 122 3.21 -9.06 6.51
C SER A 122 2.67 -8.29 7.72
N GLU A 123 2.75 -6.96 7.70
CA GLU A 123 2.26 -6.10 8.79
C GLU A 123 0.78 -5.76 8.61
N VAL A 124 0.23 -5.95 7.40
CA VAL A 124 -1.19 -5.68 7.10
C VAL A 124 -2.13 -6.49 7.99
N GLN A 125 -1.75 -7.71 8.35
CA GLN A 125 -2.55 -8.59 9.22
C GLN A 125 -2.73 -8.04 10.65
N PHE A 126 -1.91 -7.07 11.07
CA PHE A 126 -2.02 -6.45 12.39
C PHE A 126 -2.94 -5.24 12.40
N ILE A 127 -3.34 -4.75 11.23
CA ILE A 127 -4.28 -3.64 11.10
C ILE A 127 -5.67 -4.18 11.46
N SER A 128 -6.39 -3.46 12.33
CA SER A 128 -7.71 -3.90 12.75
C SER A 128 -8.70 -3.90 11.58
N THR A 129 -9.66 -4.83 11.61
CA THR A 129 -10.73 -4.89 10.61
C THR A 129 -11.63 -3.66 10.67
N GLU A 130 -11.88 -3.13 11.87
CA GLU A 130 -12.69 -1.94 12.12
C GLU A 130 -12.07 -0.68 11.52
N ASP A 131 -10.76 -0.49 11.69
CA ASP A 131 -10.06 0.68 11.16
C ASP A 131 -10.05 0.68 9.63
N LEU A 132 -9.75 -0.47 9.00
CA LEU A 132 -9.77 -0.58 7.54
C LEU A 132 -11.17 -0.39 6.95
N ARG A 133 -12.21 -0.91 7.62
CA ARG A 133 -13.61 -0.64 7.23
C ARG A 133 -13.96 0.82 7.36
N THR A 134 -13.49 1.48 8.41
CA THR A 134 -13.75 2.92 8.63
C THR A 134 -13.10 3.76 7.55
N ILE A 135 -11.83 3.50 7.22
CA ILE A 135 -11.12 4.16 6.12
C ILE A 135 -11.88 3.94 4.80
N ASP A 136 -12.25 2.70 4.48
CA ASP A 136 -12.96 2.38 3.24
C ASP A 136 -14.34 3.05 3.14
N LYS A 137 -15.10 3.04 4.23
CA LYS A 137 -16.40 3.69 4.32
C LYS A 137 -16.29 5.19 4.04
N LEU A 138 -15.32 5.86 4.65
CA LEU A 138 -15.09 7.29 4.41
C LEU A 138 -14.76 7.57 2.95
N TRP A 139 -13.88 6.77 2.35
CA TRP A 139 -13.55 6.90 0.92
C TRP A 139 -14.80 6.72 0.04
N LYS A 140 -15.64 5.73 0.32
CA LYS A 140 -16.88 5.48 -0.44
C LYS A 140 -17.89 6.62 -0.27
N GLU A 141 -18.16 7.02 0.96
CA GLU A 141 -19.15 8.05 1.28
C GLU A 141 -18.82 9.38 0.59
N HIS A 142 -17.56 9.79 0.63
CA HIS A 142 -17.10 11.05 0.04
C HIS A 142 -16.68 10.94 -1.44
N SER A 143 -16.91 9.79 -2.09
CA SER A 143 -16.63 9.59 -3.53
C SER A 143 -17.84 9.09 -4.32
N ASN A 144 -19.04 9.13 -3.73
CA ASN A 144 -20.25 8.53 -4.30
C ASN A 144 -20.03 7.04 -4.66
N GLY A 145 -19.27 6.32 -3.85
CA GLY A 145 -18.94 4.90 -4.06
C GLY A 145 -17.92 4.62 -5.16
N LYS A 146 -17.26 5.64 -5.73
CA LYS A 146 -16.24 5.45 -6.78
C LYS A 146 -14.87 5.02 -6.24
N PHE A 147 -14.49 5.43 -5.03
CA PHE A 147 -13.18 5.19 -4.42
C PHE A 147 -13.29 4.32 -3.17
N GLY A 148 -12.19 3.65 -2.82
CA GLY A 148 -12.10 2.74 -1.68
C GLY A 148 -11.39 1.43 -2.01
N TYR A 149 -10.86 0.77 -0.97
CA TYR A 149 -10.24 -0.54 -1.05
C TYR A 149 -11.24 -1.66 -1.37
N SER A 150 -12.49 -1.59 -0.90
CA SER A 150 -13.54 -2.55 -1.27
C SER A 150 -13.91 -2.43 -2.75
N VAL A 151 -13.97 -1.20 -3.29
CA VAL A 151 -14.18 -0.95 -4.73
C VAL A 151 -13.02 -1.53 -5.55
N GLN A 152 -11.78 -1.27 -5.12
CA GLN A 152 -10.58 -1.86 -5.72
C GLN A 152 -10.61 -3.38 -5.67
N ARG A 153 -10.96 -3.98 -4.54
CA ARG A 153 -11.09 -5.43 -4.37
C ARG A 153 -12.07 -6.02 -5.38
N ARG A 154 -13.27 -5.45 -5.48
CA ARG A 154 -14.30 -5.88 -6.45
C ARG A 154 -13.80 -5.81 -7.89
N LEU A 155 -13.04 -4.76 -8.25
CA LEU A 155 -12.46 -4.62 -9.58
C LEU A 155 -11.30 -5.59 -9.82
N TRP A 156 -10.50 -5.89 -8.81
CA TRP A 156 -9.43 -6.87 -8.85
C TRP A 156 -9.96 -8.30 -9.00
N GLU A 157 -11.04 -8.65 -8.29
CA GLU A 157 -11.75 -9.92 -8.45
C GLU A 157 -12.33 -10.08 -9.86
N LYS A 158 -12.99 -9.03 -10.39
CA LYS A 158 -13.46 -8.99 -11.79
C LYS A 158 -12.31 -9.12 -12.81
N SER A 159 -11.10 -8.76 -12.41
CA SER A 159 -9.88 -8.89 -13.22
C SER A 159 -9.19 -10.24 -13.03
N ARG A 160 -9.86 -11.23 -12.42
CA ARG A 160 -9.31 -12.57 -12.10
C ARG A 160 -8.06 -12.51 -11.25
N ARG A 161 -7.95 -11.51 -10.38
CA ARG A 161 -6.80 -11.24 -9.51
C ARG A 161 -5.49 -10.95 -10.25
N ASP A 162 -5.56 -10.58 -11.53
CA ASP A 162 -4.42 -10.12 -12.32
C ASP A 162 -4.21 -8.61 -12.10
N PHE A 163 -3.10 -8.25 -11.47
CA PHE A 163 -2.76 -6.86 -11.18
C PHE A 163 -2.55 -6.00 -12.44
N THR A 164 -2.08 -6.57 -13.55
CA THR A 164 -1.87 -5.82 -14.79
C THR A 164 -3.21 -5.33 -15.34
N ARG A 165 -4.16 -6.26 -15.47
CA ARG A 165 -5.54 -5.95 -15.92
C ARG A 165 -6.23 -4.98 -14.96
N PHE A 166 -6.03 -5.20 -13.66
CA PHE A 166 -6.58 -4.35 -12.62
C PHE A 166 -6.02 -2.92 -12.70
N PHE A 167 -4.71 -2.73 -12.83
CA PHE A 167 -4.07 -1.41 -12.92
C PHE A 167 -4.48 -0.63 -14.17
N ILE A 168 -4.69 -1.32 -15.29
CA ILE A 168 -5.28 -0.69 -16.49
C ILE A 168 -6.70 -0.21 -16.18
N LYS A 169 -7.51 -1.05 -15.51
CA LYS A 169 -8.92 -0.76 -15.22
C LYS A 169 -9.12 0.40 -14.25
N ILE A 170 -8.33 0.47 -13.19
CA ILE A 170 -8.37 1.59 -12.22
C ILE A 170 -7.55 2.80 -12.67
N GLY A 171 -7.00 2.76 -13.89
CA GLY A 171 -6.27 3.86 -14.49
C GLY A 171 -4.94 4.19 -13.84
N TRP A 172 -4.26 3.24 -13.18
CA TRP A 172 -2.87 3.42 -12.71
C TRP A 172 -1.83 3.21 -13.81
N MET A 173 -2.25 2.58 -14.91
CA MET A 173 -1.48 2.47 -16.14
C MET A 173 -2.11 3.31 -17.25
N LYS A 174 -1.27 3.89 -18.10
CA LYS A 174 -1.67 4.59 -19.33
C LYS A 174 -1.20 3.81 -20.54
N LYS A 175 -2.03 3.78 -21.59
CA LYS A 175 -1.65 3.25 -22.89
C LYS A 175 -0.64 4.21 -23.54
N LEU A 176 0.45 3.67 -24.09
CA LEU A 176 1.36 4.46 -24.91
C LEU A 176 0.79 4.61 -26.32
N ASP A 177 1.01 5.78 -26.91
CA ASP A 177 0.68 6.05 -28.31
C ASP A 177 1.77 5.49 -29.21
N THR A 178 1.87 4.16 -29.23
CA THR A 178 2.80 3.40 -30.04
C THR A 178 2.04 2.42 -30.91
N GLU A 179 2.60 2.05 -32.07
CA GLU A 179 1.99 1.07 -33.00
C GLU A 179 1.72 -0.29 -32.32
N ILE A 180 2.45 -0.59 -31.26
CA ILE A 180 2.24 -1.75 -30.38
C ILE A 180 1.49 -1.29 -29.13
N GLU A 181 0.46 -2.05 -28.71
CA GLU A 181 -0.26 -1.77 -27.47
C GLU A 181 0.63 -2.01 -26.24
N GLN A 182 1.26 -0.94 -25.78
CA GLN A 182 2.07 -0.95 -24.56
C GLN A 182 1.39 -0.12 -23.48
N TYR A 183 1.59 -0.50 -22.21
CA TYR A 183 1.13 0.23 -21.05
C TYR A 183 2.31 0.61 -20.16
N ASN A 184 2.28 1.81 -19.60
CA ASN A 184 3.25 2.26 -18.59
C ASN A 184 2.53 2.76 -17.34
N TYR A 185 3.19 2.67 -16.19
CA TYR A 185 2.70 3.25 -14.96
C TYR A 185 2.58 4.77 -15.10
N ARG A 186 1.55 5.33 -14.47
CA ARG A 186 1.43 6.78 -14.29
C ARG A 186 2.48 7.29 -13.30
N ALA A 187 3.09 8.42 -13.61
CA ALA A 187 4.04 9.07 -12.71
C ALA A 187 3.31 9.75 -11.54
N PHE A 188 3.72 9.43 -10.32
CA PHE A 188 3.25 10.11 -9.12
C PHE A 188 4.01 11.43 -8.90
N PRO A 189 3.36 12.52 -8.45
CA PRO A 189 1.92 12.66 -8.20
C PRO A 189 1.11 13.19 -9.41
N ASP A 190 1.78 13.75 -10.41
CA ASP A 190 1.15 14.65 -11.39
C ASP A 190 0.27 13.96 -12.44
N GLU A 191 0.49 12.67 -12.72
CA GLU A 191 -0.29 11.95 -13.75
C GLU A 191 -1.54 11.26 -13.18
N PHE A 192 -1.72 11.27 -11.85
CA PHE A 192 -2.89 10.72 -11.17
C PHE A 192 -4.06 11.71 -11.14
N MET A 193 -5.28 11.18 -11.07
CA MET A 193 -6.49 11.98 -11.05
C MET A 193 -6.95 12.19 -9.60
N TRP A 194 -6.84 13.43 -9.13
CA TRP A 194 -7.17 13.84 -7.76
C TRP A 194 -8.54 14.52 -7.64
N GLU A 195 -9.34 14.48 -8.70
CA GLU A 195 -10.65 15.13 -8.76
C GLU A 195 -11.72 14.10 -9.09
N MET A 196 -12.95 14.35 -8.63
CA MET A 196 -14.09 13.47 -8.94
C MET A 196 -14.74 13.87 -10.27
N LYS A 197 -14.03 13.63 -11.37
CA LYS A 197 -14.56 13.83 -12.74
C LYS A 197 -15.23 12.56 -13.25
N ASP A 198 -16.03 12.69 -14.31
CA ASP A 198 -16.65 11.54 -14.97
C ASP A 198 -15.62 10.62 -15.63
N ASP A 199 -14.51 11.16 -16.10
CA ASP A 199 -13.39 10.41 -16.67
C ASP A 199 -12.56 9.65 -15.62
N THR A 200 -12.75 9.94 -14.33
CA THR A 200 -11.99 9.28 -13.27
C THR A 200 -12.51 7.86 -13.02
N PRO A 201 -11.67 6.83 -13.21
CA PRO A 201 -12.09 5.44 -13.12
C PRO A 201 -12.43 5.05 -11.69
N GLU A 202 -13.35 4.10 -11.55
CA GLU A 202 -13.65 3.48 -10.27
C GLU A 202 -12.41 2.80 -9.68
N GLY A 203 -12.23 2.91 -8.37
CA GLY A 203 -11.10 2.35 -7.64
C GLY A 203 -9.77 3.07 -7.87
N HIS A 204 -9.76 4.25 -8.51
CA HIS A 204 -8.51 5.00 -8.74
C HIS A 204 -7.78 5.35 -7.45
N LEU A 205 -8.53 5.69 -6.39
CA LEU A 205 -8.04 6.02 -5.07
C LEU A 205 -8.65 5.10 -4.00
N PRO A 206 -8.01 4.94 -2.83
CA PRO A 206 -6.68 5.44 -2.46
C PRO A 206 -5.52 4.70 -3.16
N LEU A 207 -4.35 5.33 -3.24
CA LEU A 207 -3.13 4.79 -3.86
C LEU A 207 -2.32 3.94 -2.88
N THR A 208 -1.95 2.74 -3.33
CA THR A 208 -0.99 1.88 -2.64
C THR A 208 0.28 1.78 -3.48
N ASN A 209 1.41 2.17 -2.91
CA ASN A 209 2.69 2.17 -3.62
C ASN A 209 3.09 0.75 -4.05
N ALA A 210 3.18 0.53 -5.36
CA ALA A 210 3.56 -0.75 -5.97
C ALA A 210 5.05 -0.83 -6.38
N LEU A 211 5.88 0.17 -6.05
CA LEU A 211 7.32 0.18 -6.36
C LEU A 211 8.08 -1.01 -5.72
N ARG A 212 7.51 -1.60 -4.67
CA ARG A 212 8.05 -2.77 -3.96
C ARG A 212 7.28 -4.06 -4.28
N GLY A 213 6.58 -4.07 -5.41
CA GLY A 213 5.70 -5.16 -5.82
C GLY A 213 4.26 -4.99 -5.32
N THR A 214 3.40 -5.92 -5.74
CA THR A 214 1.95 -5.86 -5.51
C THR A 214 1.50 -6.61 -4.26
N GLN A 215 2.42 -7.19 -3.48
CA GLN A 215 2.08 -7.99 -2.31
C GLN A 215 1.38 -7.18 -1.23
N LEU A 216 1.80 -5.93 -0.99
CA LEU A 216 1.14 -5.05 -0.02
C LEU A 216 -0.32 -4.82 -0.38
N LEU A 217 -0.58 -4.38 -1.62
CA LEU A 217 -1.93 -4.18 -2.11
C LEU A 217 -2.73 -5.48 -2.09
N GLY A 218 -2.15 -6.59 -2.52
CA GLY A 218 -2.80 -7.89 -2.46
C GLY A 218 -3.27 -8.25 -1.06
N ASN A 219 -2.42 -8.07 -0.04
CA ASN A 219 -2.78 -8.37 1.35
C ASN A 219 -3.87 -7.42 1.89
N ILE A 220 -3.85 -6.14 1.49
CA ILE A 220 -4.93 -5.20 1.84
C ILE A 220 -6.25 -5.65 1.21
N LEU A 221 -6.25 -5.99 -0.08
CA LEU A 221 -7.47 -6.39 -0.80
C LEU A 221 -8.03 -7.74 -0.33
N THR A 222 -7.17 -8.66 0.15
CA THR A 222 -7.60 -9.93 0.75
C THR A 222 -7.87 -9.84 2.25
N HIS A 223 -7.80 -8.65 2.86
CA HIS A 223 -8.04 -8.50 4.28
C HIS A 223 -9.49 -8.87 4.65
N PRO A 224 -9.75 -9.53 5.79
CA PRO A 224 -11.10 -9.90 6.24
C PRO A 224 -12.06 -8.71 6.40
N ALA A 225 -11.51 -7.50 6.54
CA ALA A 225 -12.29 -6.26 6.53
C ALA A 225 -13.27 -6.15 5.35
N PHE A 226 -12.89 -6.65 4.16
CA PHE A 226 -13.65 -6.48 2.92
C PHE A 226 -14.34 -7.75 2.41
N GLU A 227 -14.27 -8.87 3.15
CA GLU A 227 -14.85 -10.14 2.71
C GLU A 227 -16.38 -10.14 2.76
N GLU A 228 -16.95 -9.51 3.78
CA GLU A 228 -18.40 -9.49 4.03
C GLU A 228 -19.13 -8.55 3.04
N GLU A 229 -18.57 -7.38 2.74
CA GLU A 229 -19.17 -6.40 1.81
C GLU A 229 -19.28 -6.93 0.37
N SER A 230 -18.37 -7.80 -0.04
CA SER A 230 -18.35 -8.35 -1.40
C SER A 230 -19.57 -9.26 -1.68
N GLN A 231 -20.17 -9.83 -0.62
CA GLN A 231 -21.35 -10.70 -0.72
C GLN A 231 -22.65 -9.89 -0.73
N GLU A 232 -22.72 -8.82 0.07
CA GLU A 232 -23.88 -7.93 0.11
C GLU A 232 -24.05 -7.14 -1.19
N ASP A 233 -22.96 -6.62 -1.76
CA ASP A 233 -22.97 -5.93 -3.05
C ASP A 233 -23.39 -6.86 -4.20
N GLN A 234 -22.97 -8.13 -4.17
CA GLN A 234 -23.36 -9.13 -5.18
C GLN A 234 -24.82 -9.53 -5.04
N ALA A 235 -25.30 -9.80 -3.83
CA ALA A 235 -26.70 -10.13 -3.59
C ALA A 235 -27.64 -8.97 -3.95
N THR A 236 -27.23 -7.73 -3.68
CA THR A 236 -28.01 -6.53 -4.03
C THR A 236 -28.00 -6.29 -5.55
N ALA A 237 -26.86 -6.49 -6.22
CA ALA A 237 -26.77 -6.41 -7.68
C ALA A 237 -27.59 -7.51 -8.38
N GLU A 238 -27.52 -8.75 -7.90
CA GLU A 238 -28.31 -9.87 -8.43
C GLU A 238 -29.82 -9.66 -8.22
N SER A 239 -30.21 -9.13 -7.05
CA SER A 239 -31.60 -8.75 -6.78
C SER A 239 -32.09 -7.61 -7.70
N ALA A 240 -31.26 -6.59 -7.94
CA ALA A 240 -31.57 -5.50 -8.86
C ALA A 240 -31.66 -5.97 -10.33
N ILE A 241 -30.79 -6.89 -10.76
CA ILE A 241 -30.83 -7.50 -12.09
C ILE A 241 -32.08 -8.39 -12.24
N ALA A 242 -32.46 -9.15 -11.21
CA ALA A 242 -33.69 -9.94 -11.21
C ALA A 242 -34.95 -9.05 -11.25
N ALA A 243 -34.97 -7.94 -10.51
CA ALA A 243 -36.04 -6.95 -10.56
C ALA A 243 -36.15 -6.29 -11.95
N ALA A 244 -35.03 -5.96 -12.59
CA ALA A 244 -35.00 -5.41 -13.94
C ALA A 244 -35.42 -6.43 -15.02
N ALA A 245 -35.04 -7.71 -14.88
CA ALA A 245 -35.45 -8.78 -15.78
C ALA A 245 -36.96 -9.07 -15.71
N THR A 246 -37.61 -8.81 -14.57
CA THR A 246 -39.06 -8.95 -14.42
C THR A 246 -39.83 -7.80 -15.08
N ALA A 247 -39.17 -6.67 -15.41
CA ALA A 247 -39.77 -5.50 -16.05
C ALA A 247 -39.61 -5.45 -17.59
N GLN A 248 -38.85 -6.36 -18.19
CA GLN A 248 -38.67 -6.44 -19.65
C GLN A 248 -38.93 -7.86 -20.17
N SER A 249 -40.19 -8.19 -20.41
CA SER A 249 -40.55 -9.25 -21.38
C SER A 249 -41.33 -8.64 -22.54
N LYS A 250 -40.59 -8.09 -23.52
CA LYS A 250 -41.08 -8.04 -24.90
C LYS A 250 -39.93 -7.90 -25.90
N ASP A 251 -39.90 -8.89 -26.78
CA ASP A 251 -39.31 -8.96 -28.12
C ASP A 251 -37.80 -9.12 -28.36
N ASP A 252 -37.59 -10.15 -29.19
CA ASP A 252 -36.61 -10.34 -30.26
C ASP A 252 -35.19 -10.85 -29.98
N ASN A 253 -35.09 -12.16 -30.24
CA ASN A 253 -33.96 -12.99 -30.58
C ASN A 253 -33.16 -12.45 -31.78
N LYS A 254 -31.88 -12.09 -31.59
CA LYS A 254 -30.89 -12.12 -32.68
C LYS A 254 -29.46 -12.30 -32.14
N GLY A 255 -28.83 -13.39 -32.56
CA GLY A 255 -27.50 -13.80 -32.14
C GLY A 255 -26.40 -12.79 -32.44
N ARG A 256 -25.40 -12.76 -31.55
CA ARG A 256 -24.09 -12.15 -31.81
C ARG A 256 -23.00 -12.97 -31.14
N GLU A 257 -22.08 -13.44 -31.99
CA GLU A 257 -20.92 -14.26 -31.62
C GLU A 257 -19.96 -13.51 -30.69
N ARG A 258 -19.29 -14.28 -29.83
CA ARG A 258 -18.21 -13.81 -28.94
C ARG A 258 -16.91 -13.70 -29.73
N PRO A 259 -16.23 -12.54 -29.77
CA PRO A 259 -14.88 -12.49 -30.33
C PRO A 259 -13.90 -13.21 -29.38
N LYS A 260 -13.20 -14.20 -29.94
CA LYS A 260 -12.05 -14.88 -29.33
C LYS A 260 -10.80 -14.03 -29.54
N PHE A 261 -10.33 -13.28 -28.55
CA PHE A 261 -8.89 -13.02 -28.43
C PHE A 261 -8.52 -12.51 -27.03
N MET A 262 -7.88 -13.36 -26.26
CA MET A 262 -6.97 -13.01 -25.15
C MET A 262 -6.31 -14.30 -24.72
N ARG A 263 -5.47 -14.83 -25.60
CA ARG A 263 -4.49 -15.86 -25.24
C ARG A 263 -3.22 -15.16 -24.81
N ASP A 264 -2.81 -15.51 -23.60
CA ASP A 264 -1.43 -15.58 -23.15
C ASP A 264 -0.63 -14.28 -23.14
N PHE A 265 -0.83 -13.49 -22.08
CA PHE A 265 0.19 -12.56 -21.59
C PHE A 265 0.60 -13.01 -20.18
N LYS A 266 1.79 -13.60 -20.05
CA LYS A 266 2.47 -13.83 -18.77
C LYS A 266 3.58 -12.79 -18.67
N PRO A 267 3.46 -11.75 -17.83
CA PRO A 267 4.59 -10.92 -17.49
C PRO A 267 5.50 -11.70 -16.52
N ASP A 268 6.74 -11.94 -16.93
CA ASP A 268 7.79 -12.47 -16.06
C ASP A 268 8.25 -11.35 -15.12
N TYR A 269 8.08 -11.57 -13.81
CA TYR A 269 8.55 -10.70 -12.74
C TYR A 269 9.67 -11.40 -11.97
N SER A 270 10.71 -11.80 -12.70
CA SER A 270 11.97 -12.25 -12.13
C SER A 270 12.92 -11.06 -12.07
N PHE A 271 13.30 -10.67 -10.84
CA PHE A 271 14.39 -9.74 -10.55
C PHE A 271 15.76 -10.40 -10.77
#